data_AF-A0A1Y6BP68-F1
#
_entry.id   AF-A0A1Y6BP68-F1
#
_cell.length_a   1.000
_cell.length_b   1.000
_cell.length_c   1.000
_cell.angle_alpha   90.00
_cell.angle_beta   90.00
_cell.angle_gamma   90.00
#
_symmetry.space_group_name_H-M   'P 1'
#
loop_
_entity.id
_entity.type
_entity.pdbx_description
1 polymer ?
#
loop_
_entity_poly.entity_id
_entity_poly.type
_entity_poly.pdbx_seq_one_letter_code
_entity_poly.pdbx_strand_id
1 'polypeptide(L)'
;MFSSKSFLHTLAIIGLCVFTSQAYALSCSVTADSWGSGYVVNVTVTNDGSSSITSWEVDLNFNQSPSITGSWSASVSASGNTATAKNVGYNGTLSPGQSASFGFQGNHNGNFSEPSCAGDGVSGGSSSSSSSSSSSSSSSSSSSSSSSSSTGGGSKVTIQENANGFCGVDGSVDSNNSGYTGSGFANTDNASGKGVNWAIDGDSGSYTIRWRYANGSSTNRSGVLSSNGSNASTRDFGGTGSWSSWQTTSVNVNLGSGKKNLRLQANQGSGLSNIDYVEITGPNVRTASCSGSSSSSSSSSSSSSSSSSSTSGGGGSYGSSCNGGSTTTVSSTIRVEDGGTFDGGCKTYNGGGSLGDGSQSESQDPIFRVGPGLIRNVYIGRNGADGIHTRNGGDVNNIHWSDVGEDAMTIKDPTNGATVSSTNVEGYDAADKFLQANDDGKWVISNCRVDKAGKFLRQNGGKTFPLHVEVSNCDISNMGEGVFRSDSPNSTARITNSRLKNAGDICIGKWKSCTSSGITNY
;
A
#
# COMPACT_ATOMS: atom_id res chain seq x y z
N MET A 1 -85.29 13.21 -25.96
CA MET A 1 -84.25 12.20 -26.25
C MET A 1 -83.05 12.97 -26.76
N PHE A 2 -81.95 13.15 -26.04
CA PHE A 2 -81.08 12.13 -25.44
C PHE A 2 -80.49 12.58 -24.11
N SER A 3 -80.34 11.60 -23.23
CA SER A 3 -79.71 11.64 -21.93
C SER A 3 -78.19 11.83 -22.06
N SER A 4 -77.65 12.88 -21.45
CA SER A 4 -76.19 13.04 -21.29
C SER A 4 -75.78 12.41 -19.97
N LYS A 5 -75.09 11.28 -20.07
CA LYS A 5 -74.58 10.49 -18.95
C LYS A 5 -73.52 11.27 -18.17
N SER A 6 -73.77 11.45 -16.88
CA SER A 6 -72.80 11.87 -15.88
C SER A 6 -71.75 10.77 -15.71
N PHE A 7 -70.57 10.97 -16.28
CA PHE A 7 -69.38 10.20 -15.94
C PHE A 7 -68.72 10.83 -14.71
N LEU A 8 -68.97 10.22 -13.53
CA LEU A 8 -68.09 10.43 -12.38
C LEU A 8 -66.71 9.88 -12.76
N HIS A 9 -65.73 10.78 -12.95
CA HIS A 9 -64.33 10.41 -12.94
C HIS A 9 -63.88 10.34 -11.49
N THR A 10 -63.81 9.11 -10.97
CA THR A 10 -63.02 8.81 -9.76
C THR A 10 -61.57 9.16 -10.08
N LEU A 11 -61.08 10.32 -9.61
CA LEU A 11 -59.65 10.58 -9.55
C LEU A 11 -59.06 9.56 -8.57
N ALA A 12 -58.43 8.52 -9.12
CA ALA A 12 -57.44 7.74 -8.38
C ALA A 12 -56.28 8.69 -8.07
N ILE A 13 -56.20 9.15 -6.84
CA ILE A 13 -54.97 9.75 -6.29
C ILE A 13 -53.94 8.62 -6.31
N ILE A 14 -53.17 8.55 -7.40
CA ILE A 14 -51.88 7.86 -7.39
C ILE A 14 -51.05 8.69 -6.41
N GLY A 15 -51.03 8.24 -5.17
CA GLY A 15 -50.09 8.73 -4.17
C GLY A 15 -48.71 8.49 -4.74
N LEU A 16 -48.11 9.53 -5.32
CA LEU A 16 -46.72 9.57 -5.65
C LEU A 16 -46.00 9.43 -4.31
N CYS A 17 -45.63 8.20 -3.97
CA CYS A 17 -44.74 7.92 -2.86
C CYS A 17 -43.39 8.49 -3.28
N VAL A 18 -43.17 9.75 -2.91
CA VAL A 18 -41.85 10.37 -3.01
C VAL A 18 -41.01 9.65 -1.97
N PHE A 19 -40.35 8.57 -2.39
CA PHE A 19 -39.21 8.06 -1.65
C PHE A 19 -38.17 9.17 -1.68
N THR A 20 -38.13 9.97 -0.63
CA THR A 20 -36.97 10.83 -0.39
C THR A 20 -35.81 9.88 -0.17
N SER A 21 -34.93 9.70 -1.17
CA SER A 21 -33.65 9.05 -0.95
C SER A 21 -32.90 9.94 0.03
N GLN A 22 -32.84 9.49 1.29
CA GLN A 22 -31.97 10.12 2.25
C GLN A 22 -30.55 9.74 1.81
N ALA A 23 -29.86 10.67 1.16
CA ALA A 23 -28.46 10.50 0.80
C ALA A 23 -27.67 10.43 2.10
N TYR A 24 -27.30 9.22 2.51
CA TYR A 24 -26.35 9.02 3.58
C TYR A 24 -24.94 9.14 3.00
N ALA A 25 -24.03 9.75 3.74
CA ALA A 25 -22.62 9.74 3.35
C ALA A 25 -22.10 8.32 3.55
N LEU A 26 -22.09 7.52 2.48
CA LEU A 26 -21.49 6.20 2.44
C LEU A 26 -20.17 6.29 1.71
N SER A 27 -19.10 5.82 2.34
CA SER A 27 -17.86 5.49 1.64
C SER A 27 -17.71 3.99 1.51
N CYS A 28 -16.89 3.59 0.55
CA CYS A 28 -16.51 2.19 0.39
C CYS A 28 -15.07 2.07 -0.08
N SER A 29 -14.38 1.07 0.45
CA SER A 29 -13.05 0.67 0.03
C SER A 29 -13.11 -0.71 -0.62
N VAL A 30 -12.25 -0.92 -1.62
CA VAL A 30 -12.23 -2.13 -2.45
C VAL A 30 -10.84 -2.73 -2.40
N THR A 31 -10.78 -4.05 -2.32
CA THR A 31 -9.59 -4.85 -2.64
C THR A 31 -10.01 -5.96 -3.58
N ALA A 32 -9.25 -6.20 -4.65
CA ALA A 32 -9.54 -7.27 -5.58
C ALA A 32 -8.31 -8.12 -5.93
N ASP A 33 -8.51 -9.44 -5.96
CA ASP A 33 -7.55 -10.39 -6.51
C ASP A 33 -8.13 -11.02 -7.78
N SER A 34 -7.29 -11.24 -8.80
CA SER A 34 -7.69 -11.97 -10.01
C SER A 34 -6.69 -13.06 -10.38
N TRP A 35 -7.18 -14.14 -10.99
CA TRP A 35 -6.38 -15.29 -11.40
C TRP A 35 -6.97 -15.93 -12.64
N GLY A 36 -6.16 -16.19 -13.66
CA GLY A 36 -6.62 -16.79 -14.91
C GLY A 36 -7.79 -15.99 -15.52
N SER A 37 -8.99 -16.58 -15.50
CA SER A 37 -10.25 -15.94 -15.92
C SER A 37 -11.22 -15.65 -14.77
N GLY A 38 -10.77 -15.76 -13.52
CA GLY A 38 -11.56 -15.55 -12.30
C GLY A 38 -11.08 -14.35 -11.49
N TYR A 39 -11.97 -13.78 -10.69
CA TYR A 39 -11.62 -12.74 -9.72
C TYR A 39 -12.44 -12.86 -8.44
N VAL A 40 -11.93 -12.25 -7.37
CA VAL A 40 -12.65 -11.97 -6.13
C VAL A 40 -12.49 -10.50 -5.78
N VAL A 41 -13.58 -9.88 -5.30
CA VAL A 41 -13.60 -8.50 -4.83
C VAL A 41 -14.13 -8.52 -3.39
N ASN A 42 -13.40 -7.90 -2.48
CA ASN A 42 -13.82 -7.63 -1.11
C ASN A 42 -14.04 -6.12 -0.95
N VAL A 43 -15.16 -5.75 -0.33
CA VAL A 43 -15.58 -4.36 -0.16
C VAL A 43 -15.96 -4.11 1.29
N THR A 44 -15.50 -2.98 1.83
CA THR A 44 -15.94 -2.47 3.13
C THR A 44 -16.71 -1.19 2.92
N VAL A 45 -17.96 -1.15 3.38
CA VAL A 45 -18.87 0.00 3.33
C VAL A 45 -18.92 0.64 4.70
N THR A 46 -18.76 1.96 4.78
CA THR A 46 -18.76 2.72 6.04
C THR A 46 -19.83 3.81 6.01
N ASN A 47 -20.55 3.97 7.12
CA ASN A 47 -21.45 5.10 7.32
C ASN A 47 -20.66 6.31 7.85
N ASP A 48 -20.34 7.24 6.96
CA ASP A 48 -19.68 8.51 7.29
C ASP A 48 -20.69 9.62 7.63
N GLY A 49 -21.98 9.31 7.62
CA GLY A 49 -23.05 10.20 8.04
C GLY A 49 -23.11 10.36 9.57
N SER A 50 -23.86 11.35 10.02
CA SER A 50 -24.06 11.64 11.45
C SER A 50 -25.24 10.89 12.08
N SER A 51 -25.95 10.05 11.33
CA SER A 51 -27.10 9.26 11.78
C SER A 51 -26.96 7.80 11.40
N SER A 52 -27.48 6.89 12.23
CA SER A 52 -27.51 5.47 11.89
C SER A 52 -28.37 5.23 10.64
N ILE A 53 -27.87 4.40 9.74
CA ILE A 53 -28.61 3.90 8.58
C ILE A 53 -29.14 2.50 8.87
N THR A 54 -30.23 2.10 8.22
CA THR A 54 -30.82 0.76 8.33
C THR A 54 -30.57 -0.11 7.11
N SER A 55 -30.06 0.48 6.02
CA SER A 55 -29.68 -0.19 4.79
C SER A 55 -28.54 0.58 4.11
N TRP A 56 -27.72 -0.13 3.34
CA TRP A 56 -26.70 0.47 2.48
C TRP A 56 -26.73 -0.15 1.09
N GLU A 57 -26.36 0.68 0.12
CA GLU A 57 -26.23 0.34 -1.29
C GLU A 57 -25.01 1.08 -1.85
N VAL A 58 -24.17 0.35 -2.56
CA VAL A 58 -22.95 0.89 -3.18
C VAL A 58 -22.82 0.38 -4.61
N ASP A 59 -22.25 1.22 -5.48
CA ASP A 59 -21.97 0.89 -6.87
C ASP A 59 -20.48 0.69 -7.09
N LEU A 60 -20.13 -0.41 -7.75
CA LEU A 60 -18.78 -0.77 -8.14
C LEU A 60 -18.65 -0.64 -9.65
N ASN A 61 -17.85 0.32 -10.10
CA ASN A 61 -17.62 0.60 -11.51
C ASN A 61 -16.40 -0.16 -12.02
N PHE A 62 -16.63 -1.08 -12.94
CA PHE A 62 -15.62 -1.88 -13.61
C PHE A 62 -15.21 -1.25 -14.94
N ASN A 63 -14.00 -1.58 -15.40
CA ASN A 63 -13.52 -1.23 -16.73
C ASN A 63 -14.19 -2.05 -17.86
N GLN A 64 -14.95 -3.08 -17.52
CA GLN A 64 -15.76 -3.91 -18.41
C GLN A 64 -16.98 -4.47 -17.69
N SER A 65 -17.95 -5.04 -18.42
CA SER A 65 -19.11 -5.68 -17.78
C SER A 65 -18.70 -6.85 -16.88
N PRO A 66 -18.99 -6.80 -15.55
CA PRO A 66 -18.57 -7.86 -14.65
C PRO A 66 -19.47 -9.10 -14.81
N SER A 67 -18.86 -10.28 -14.99
CA SER A 67 -19.58 -11.56 -14.96
C SER A 67 -19.57 -12.11 -13.54
N ILE A 68 -20.59 -11.82 -12.74
CA ILE A 68 -20.66 -12.21 -11.33
C ILE A 68 -21.23 -13.64 -11.22
N THR A 69 -20.52 -14.53 -10.52
CA THR A 69 -20.92 -15.94 -10.34
C THR A 69 -21.37 -16.28 -8.92
N GLY A 70 -21.01 -15.46 -7.93
CA GLY A 70 -21.44 -15.61 -6.54
C GLY A 70 -21.11 -14.40 -5.69
N SER A 71 -21.85 -14.22 -4.60
CA SER A 71 -21.62 -13.16 -3.61
C SER A 71 -21.93 -13.66 -2.20
N TRP A 72 -21.35 -13.02 -1.19
CA TRP A 72 -21.64 -13.26 0.22
C TRP A 72 -21.78 -11.93 0.96
N SER A 73 -22.59 -11.92 2.01
CA SER A 73 -22.85 -10.74 2.85
C SER A 73 -23.40 -9.51 2.09
N ALA A 74 -23.80 -9.66 0.82
CA ALA A 74 -24.52 -8.69 0.02
C ALA A 74 -25.35 -9.41 -1.06
N SER A 75 -26.40 -8.76 -1.54
CA SER A 75 -26.99 -9.08 -2.85
C SER A 75 -26.35 -8.19 -3.90
N VAL A 76 -25.78 -8.80 -4.95
CA VAL A 76 -25.06 -8.06 -6.00
C VAL A 76 -25.69 -8.31 -7.36
N SER A 77 -26.02 -7.26 -8.09
CA SER A 77 -26.48 -7.31 -9.47
C SER A 77 -25.57 -6.48 -10.38
N ALA A 78 -25.47 -6.84 -11.66
CA ALA A 78 -24.64 -6.14 -12.63
C ALA A 78 -25.47 -5.60 -13.79
N SER A 79 -25.19 -4.37 -14.21
CA SER A 79 -25.76 -3.74 -15.39
C SER A 79 -24.69 -2.89 -16.08
N GLY A 80 -24.48 -3.12 -17.37
CA GLY A 80 -23.37 -2.47 -18.09
C GLY A 80 -22.04 -2.76 -17.42
N ASN A 81 -21.32 -1.71 -17.03
CA ASN A 81 -20.02 -1.78 -16.36
C ASN A 81 -20.12 -1.65 -14.83
N THR A 82 -21.32 -1.61 -14.26
CA THR A 82 -21.53 -1.33 -12.84
C THR A 82 -22.13 -2.55 -12.14
N ALA A 83 -21.57 -2.90 -10.99
CA ALA A 83 -22.15 -3.87 -10.06
C ALA A 83 -22.71 -3.13 -8.84
N THR A 84 -24.00 -3.24 -8.61
CA THR A 84 -24.69 -2.64 -7.46
C THR A 84 -24.82 -3.69 -6.36
N ALA A 85 -24.29 -3.38 -5.17
CA ALA A 85 -24.32 -4.25 -4.01
C ALA A 85 -25.19 -3.65 -2.91
N LYS A 86 -26.17 -4.44 -2.42
CA LYS A 86 -27.06 -4.06 -1.32
C LYS A 86 -26.87 -5.00 -0.13
N ASN A 87 -27.01 -4.47 1.08
CA ASN A 87 -26.89 -5.23 2.31
C ASN A 87 -27.86 -6.44 2.36
N VAL A 88 -27.49 -7.46 3.13
CA VAL A 88 -28.41 -8.53 3.52
C VAL A 88 -29.00 -8.24 4.90
N GLY A 89 -30.03 -8.99 5.31
CA GLY A 89 -30.87 -8.62 6.46
C GLY A 89 -30.14 -8.40 7.80
N TYR A 90 -28.96 -8.99 8.01
CA TYR A 90 -28.22 -8.88 9.28
C TYR A 90 -27.15 -7.78 9.32
N ASN A 91 -26.73 -7.23 8.17
CA ASN A 91 -25.62 -6.27 8.11
C ASN A 91 -25.99 -4.90 7.52
N GLY A 92 -27.28 -4.58 7.44
CA GLY A 92 -27.75 -3.28 6.92
C GLY A 92 -27.62 -2.11 7.88
N THR A 93 -27.75 -2.37 9.19
CA THR A 93 -27.73 -1.29 10.19
C THR A 93 -26.31 -0.86 10.52
N LEU A 94 -25.92 0.35 10.10
CA LEU A 94 -24.62 0.94 10.42
C LEU A 94 -24.83 2.25 11.18
N SER A 95 -24.33 2.33 12.43
CA SER A 95 -24.24 3.60 13.15
C SER A 95 -23.13 4.50 12.56
N PRO A 96 -23.08 5.80 12.87
CA PRO A 96 -21.99 6.67 12.43
C PRO A 96 -20.61 6.07 12.73
N GLY A 97 -19.75 5.97 11.72
CA GLY A 97 -18.41 5.38 11.78
C GLY A 97 -18.37 3.85 11.79
N GLN A 98 -19.51 3.15 11.72
CA GLN A 98 -19.54 1.69 11.60
C GLN A 98 -19.42 1.23 10.14
N SER A 99 -18.89 0.02 9.97
CA SER A 99 -18.69 -0.59 8.65
C SER A 99 -19.30 -1.98 8.55
N ALA A 100 -19.73 -2.33 7.34
CA ALA A 100 -20.04 -3.70 6.93
C ALA A 100 -19.06 -4.13 5.83
N SER A 101 -18.71 -5.42 5.81
CA SER A 101 -17.91 -5.99 4.72
C SER A 101 -18.70 -7.04 3.94
N PHE A 102 -18.51 -7.05 2.63
CA PHE A 102 -19.05 -8.06 1.74
C PHE A 102 -18.03 -8.42 0.66
N GLY A 103 -18.32 -9.49 -0.08
CA GLY A 103 -17.52 -9.82 -1.24
C GLY A 103 -18.30 -10.56 -2.30
N PHE A 104 -17.71 -10.62 -3.49
CA PHE A 104 -18.26 -11.35 -4.62
C PHE A 104 -17.14 -11.82 -5.53
N GLN A 105 -17.45 -12.85 -6.31
CA GLN A 105 -16.52 -13.45 -7.26
C GLN A 105 -17.18 -13.55 -8.64
N GLY A 106 -16.34 -13.62 -9.65
CA GLY A 106 -16.78 -13.64 -11.03
C GLY A 106 -15.71 -14.03 -12.02
N ASN A 107 -16.03 -13.84 -13.30
CA ASN A 107 -15.14 -14.13 -14.40
C ASN A 107 -14.80 -12.88 -15.23
N HIS A 108 -13.59 -12.87 -15.80
CA HIS A 108 -13.11 -11.84 -16.71
C HIS A 108 -12.39 -12.45 -17.92
N ASN A 109 -12.29 -11.69 -19.01
CA ASN A 109 -11.69 -12.10 -20.29
C ASN A 109 -10.19 -11.75 -20.42
N GLY A 110 -9.47 -11.65 -19.30
CA GLY A 110 -8.04 -11.26 -19.26
C GLY A 110 -7.75 -9.78 -19.04
N ASN A 111 -8.76 -8.88 -19.04
CA ASN A 111 -8.57 -7.44 -18.81
C ASN A 111 -9.19 -6.95 -17.48
N PHE A 112 -8.90 -7.62 -16.37
CA PHE A 112 -9.45 -7.24 -15.06
C PHE A 112 -8.74 -6.00 -14.50
N SER A 113 -9.51 -5.06 -13.97
CA SER A 113 -9.01 -3.95 -13.16
C SER A 113 -9.88 -3.85 -11.91
N GLU A 114 -9.26 -3.53 -10.78
CA GLU A 114 -9.98 -3.32 -9.52
C GLU A 114 -11.07 -2.25 -9.72
N PRO A 115 -12.35 -2.54 -9.39
CA PRO A 115 -13.43 -1.62 -9.61
C PRO A 115 -13.38 -0.46 -8.63
N SER A 116 -13.67 0.75 -9.08
CA SER A 116 -13.85 1.89 -8.18
C SER A 116 -15.21 1.78 -7.48
N CYS A 117 -15.30 2.16 -6.22
CA CYS A 117 -16.57 2.16 -5.49
C CYS A 117 -17.12 3.58 -5.30
N ALA A 118 -18.43 3.73 -5.48
CA ALA A 118 -19.19 4.92 -5.16
C ALA A 118 -20.33 4.53 -4.21
N GLY A 119 -20.35 5.10 -3.01
CA GLY A 119 -21.55 5.06 -2.17
C GLY A 119 -22.63 5.94 -2.80
N ASP A 120 -23.89 5.52 -2.74
CA ASP A 120 -24.98 6.26 -3.36
C ASP A 120 -25.28 7.56 -2.56
N GLY A 121 -24.46 8.56 -2.85
CA GLY A 121 -24.53 9.95 -2.39
C GLY A 121 -23.96 10.94 -3.42
N VAL A 122 -23.53 10.46 -4.59
CA VAL A 122 -23.06 11.30 -5.69
C VAL A 122 -23.72 10.85 -7.00
N SER A 123 -24.92 11.37 -7.24
CA SER A 123 -25.51 11.39 -8.58
C SER A 123 -25.61 12.85 -9.03
N GLY A 124 -24.84 13.18 -10.06
CA GLY A 124 -24.79 14.51 -10.65
C GLY A 124 -26.17 15.00 -11.11
N GLY A 125 -26.53 16.19 -10.65
CA GLY A 125 -27.70 16.92 -11.07
C GLY A 125 -27.41 18.42 -11.02
N SER A 126 -27.07 18.98 -12.18
CA SER A 126 -26.92 20.40 -12.41
C SER A 126 -28.15 21.20 -11.96
N SER A 127 -27.96 22.22 -11.14
CA SER A 127 -28.74 23.48 -11.16
C SER A 127 -28.10 24.44 -10.17
N SER A 128 -27.60 25.58 -10.61
CA SER A 128 -28.40 26.81 -10.74
C SER A 128 -27.42 27.90 -11.19
N SER A 129 -27.76 28.97 -11.89
CA SER A 129 -28.97 29.49 -12.49
C SER A 129 -28.50 30.68 -13.34
N SER A 130 -29.14 30.85 -14.48
CA SER A 130 -28.98 31.92 -15.47
C SER A 130 -29.20 33.34 -14.93
N SER A 131 -28.38 34.30 -15.40
CA SER A 131 -28.75 35.59 -16.02
C SER A 131 -27.43 36.37 -16.27
N SER A 132 -27.18 37.08 -17.37
CA SER A 132 -28.01 37.55 -18.49
C SER A 132 -27.11 37.92 -19.70
N SER A 133 -27.78 38.04 -20.83
CA SER A 133 -27.40 38.06 -22.25
C SER A 133 -26.78 39.35 -22.84
N SER A 134 -26.04 39.20 -23.96
CA SER A 134 -26.21 39.94 -25.25
C SER A 134 -25.19 39.43 -26.31
N SER A 135 -25.60 38.61 -27.29
CA SER A 135 -25.83 38.91 -28.73
C SER A 135 -24.64 39.55 -29.48
N SER A 136 -24.06 38.99 -30.56
CA SER A 136 -24.71 38.74 -31.87
C SER A 136 -23.72 38.13 -32.91
N SER A 137 -24.25 37.27 -33.81
CA SER A 137 -23.96 36.98 -35.26
C SER A 137 -22.51 37.02 -35.82
N SER A 138 -22.04 36.22 -36.80
CA SER A 138 -22.63 35.28 -37.79
C SER A 138 -21.51 34.56 -38.62
N SER A 139 -21.82 33.33 -39.07
CA SER A 139 -21.39 32.63 -40.32
C SER A 139 -19.91 32.50 -40.74
N SER A 140 -19.41 31.27 -40.92
CA SER A 140 -19.34 30.55 -42.21
C SER A 140 -18.38 29.34 -42.15
N SER A 141 -18.70 28.35 -42.98
CA SER A 141 -18.09 27.03 -43.16
C SER A 141 -16.68 27.03 -43.76
N SER A 142 -15.84 26.08 -43.35
CA SER A 142 -15.00 25.30 -44.29
C SER A 142 -14.35 24.10 -43.58
N SER A 143 -14.52 22.94 -44.21
CA SER A 143 -13.74 21.73 -43.95
C SER A 143 -12.37 21.85 -44.61
N SER A 144 -11.31 21.55 -43.88
CA SER A 144 -10.11 20.92 -44.44
C SER A 144 -9.26 20.36 -43.30
N SER A 145 -8.73 19.17 -43.59
CA SER A 145 -7.94 18.30 -42.75
C SER A 145 -6.49 18.75 -42.64
N SER A 146 -5.87 18.29 -41.56
CA SER A 146 -4.44 18.00 -41.32
C SER A 146 -3.62 18.95 -40.45
N SER A 147 -2.76 18.28 -39.65
CA SER A 147 -1.60 18.73 -38.86
C SER A 147 -1.83 19.40 -37.50
N SER A 148 -2.01 18.52 -36.51
CA SER A 148 -1.44 18.57 -35.15
C SER A 148 -0.51 19.74 -34.80
N SER A 149 -0.98 20.61 -33.92
CA SER A 149 -0.18 21.25 -32.86
C SER A 149 -1.12 21.81 -31.79
N SER A 150 -1.62 20.96 -30.89
CA SER A 150 -2.38 21.41 -29.72
C SER A 150 -1.43 21.59 -28.54
N THR A 151 -1.08 22.85 -28.26
CA THR A 151 -0.44 23.30 -27.03
C THR A 151 -1.32 22.90 -25.84
N GLY A 152 -0.89 21.87 -25.10
CA GLY A 152 -1.69 21.21 -24.06
C GLY A 152 -1.88 22.06 -22.81
N GLY A 153 -3.14 22.27 -22.42
CA GLY A 153 -3.48 22.65 -21.06
C GLY A 153 -3.29 21.44 -20.13
N GLY A 154 -2.50 21.59 -19.07
CA GLY A 154 -2.23 20.51 -18.12
C GLY A 154 -3.49 20.04 -17.38
N SER A 155 -3.56 18.74 -17.08
CA SER A 155 -4.58 18.16 -16.20
C SER A 155 -4.39 18.66 -14.77
N LYS A 156 -5.40 18.48 -13.91
CA LYS A 156 -5.39 18.95 -12.52
C LYS A 156 -5.93 17.90 -11.55
N VAL A 157 -5.25 17.69 -10.44
CA VAL A 157 -5.70 16.84 -9.34
C VAL A 157 -5.67 17.59 -8.01
N THR A 158 -6.63 17.32 -7.14
CA THR A 158 -6.62 17.77 -5.74
C THR A 158 -6.58 16.55 -4.84
N ILE A 159 -5.63 16.51 -3.91
CA ILE A 159 -5.42 15.41 -3.00
C ILE A 159 -5.68 15.90 -1.58
N GLN A 160 -6.80 15.43 -1.02
CA GLN A 160 -7.14 15.56 0.40
C GLN A 160 -6.34 14.55 1.23
N GLU A 161 -6.21 14.80 2.52
CA GLU A 161 -5.79 13.79 3.48
C GLU A 161 -6.66 12.53 3.40
N ASN A 162 -6.05 11.35 3.63
CA ASN A 162 -6.67 10.03 3.52
C ASN A 162 -7.30 9.67 2.15
N ALA A 163 -7.13 10.49 1.12
CA ALA A 163 -7.55 10.17 -0.24
C ALA A 163 -6.43 9.48 -1.06
N ASN A 164 -6.79 8.87 -2.20
CA ASN A 164 -5.81 8.28 -3.10
C ASN A 164 -4.78 9.34 -3.56
N GLY A 165 -3.50 9.01 -3.42
CA GLY A 165 -2.38 9.92 -3.65
C GLY A 165 -1.91 10.66 -2.40
N PHE A 166 -2.60 10.58 -1.25
CA PHE A 166 -2.05 11.00 0.05
C PHE A 166 -1.31 9.83 0.70
N CYS A 167 -0.02 10.01 0.93
CA CYS A 167 0.88 8.93 1.35
C CYS A 167 1.30 9.02 2.81
N GLY A 168 0.73 9.97 3.56
CA GLY A 168 0.93 10.11 4.99
C GLY A 168 1.60 11.42 5.39
N VAL A 169 1.61 11.63 6.70
CA VAL A 169 2.17 12.80 7.39
C VAL A 169 3.02 12.31 8.57
N ASP A 170 4.19 12.91 8.78
CA ASP A 170 4.99 12.68 9.98
C ASP A 170 4.40 13.50 11.14
N GLY A 171 3.30 12.99 11.69
CA GLY A 171 2.47 13.63 12.70
C GLY A 171 1.09 12.98 12.67
N SER A 172 0.05 13.79 12.64
CA SER A 172 -1.34 13.33 12.62
C SER A 172 -2.17 14.02 11.54
N VAL A 173 -3.25 13.36 11.16
CA VAL A 173 -4.37 14.04 10.50
C VAL A 173 -5.30 14.53 11.60
N ASP A 174 -5.40 15.84 11.76
CA ASP A 174 -6.19 16.49 12.80
C ASP A 174 -7.46 17.12 12.24
N SER A 175 -8.43 17.37 13.12
CA SER A 175 -9.71 18.04 12.80
C SER A 175 -10.08 19.13 13.81
N ASN A 176 -9.13 19.50 14.69
CA ASN A 176 -9.37 20.38 15.85
C ASN A 176 -9.44 21.89 15.51
N ASN A 177 -9.17 22.29 14.27
CA ASN A 177 -9.30 23.67 13.79
C ASN A 177 -10.27 23.71 12.61
N SER A 178 -11.30 24.56 12.64
CA SER A 178 -12.31 24.60 11.57
C SER A 178 -11.80 25.22 10.25
N GLY A 179 -12.54 25.01 9.16
CA GLY A 179 -12.30 25.65 7.86
C GLY A 179 -11.45 24.84 6.86
N TYR A 180 -10.96 23.65 7.24
CA TYR A 180 -10.41 22.66 6.31
C TYR A 180 -11.51 22.05 5.43
N THR A 181 -11.10 21.26 4.45
CA THR A 181 -11.96 20.48 3.57
C THR A 181 -11.66 18.99 3.74
N GLY A 182 -12.58 18.10 3.40
CA GLY A 182 -12.37 16.67 3.63
C GLY A 182 -12.56 16.25 5.09
N SER A 183 -11.79 15.26 5.51
CA SER A 183 -11.82 14.62 6.83
C SER A 183 -10.99 15.34 7.90
N GLY A 184 -10.04 16.17 7.51
CA GLY A 184 -9.12 16.85 8.43
C GLY A 184 -8.09 17.71 7.70
N PHE A 185 -6.91 17.80 8.29
CA PHE A 185 -5.73 18.40 7.67
C PHE A 185 -4.46 17.70 8.20
N ALA A 186 -3.42 17.67 7.39
CA ALA A 186 -2.12 17.13 7.79
C ALA A 186 -1.40 18.10 8.74
N ASN A 187 -1.17 17.63 9.97
CA ASN A 187 -0.41 18.31 11.01
C ASN A 187 0.89 17.54 11.28
N THR A 188 2.04 18.13 10.96
CA THR A 188 3.33 17.50 11.25
C THR A 188 3.73 17.73 12.71
N ASP A 189 4.49 16.79 13.28
CA ASP A 189 5.21 17.06 14.52
C ASP A 189 6.06 18.34 14.40
N ASN A 190 6.17 19.11 15.49
CA ASN A 190 6.99 20.32 15.54
C ASN A 190 8.48 19.95 15.60
N ALA A 191 9.06 19.58 14.46
CA ALA A 191 10.48 19.31 14.29
C ALA A 191 10.92 19.51 12.84
N SER A 192 12.21 19.80 12.64
CA SER A 192 12.83 19.79 11.31
C SER A 192 12.83 18.37 10.75
N GLY A 193 12.65 18.22 9.45
CA GLY A 193 12.65 16.94 8.76
C GLY A 193 11.29 16.23 8.70
N LYS A 194 10.27 16.72 9.41
CA LYS A 194 8.89 16.22 9.38
C LYS A 194 8.16 16.71 8.14
N GLY A 195 7.30 15.90 7.54
CA GLY A 195 6.68 16.28 6.26
C GLY A 195 5.37 15.57 5.94
N VAL A 196 4.81 15.95 4.79
CA VAL A 196 3.62 15.35 4.19
C VAL A 196 4.01 14.79 2.83
N ASN A 197 3.56 13.57 2.54
CA ASN A 197 3.90 12.82 1.34
C ASN A 197 2.68 12.64 0.45
N TRP A 198 2.87 12.75 -0.86
CA TRP A 198 1.86 12.47 -1.88
C TRP A 198 2.45 11.67 -3.04
N ALA A 199 1.59 10.99 -3.81
CA ALA A 199 1.97 10.29 -5.02
C ALA A 199 1.07 10.71 -6.19
N ILE A 200 1.72 11.08 -7.29
CA ILE A 200 1.08 11.38 -8.57
C ILE A 200 1.77 10.62 -9.71
N ASP A 201 1.12 10.52 -10.84
CA ASP A 201 1.70 10.08 -12.12
C ASP A 201 1.36 11.12 -13.19
N GLY A 202 2.16 11.23 -14.24
CA GLY A 202 1.97 12.18 -15.33
C GLY A 202 3.22 12.34 -16.19
N ASP A 203 3.10 13.05 -17.30
CA ASP A 203 4.21 13.22 -18.24
C ASP A 203 5.26 14.20 -17.70
N SER A 204 6.43 14.23 -18.35
CA SER A 204 7.46 15.21 -18.02
C SER A 204 7.02 16.60 -18.41
N GLY A 205 7.27 17.60 -17.57
CA GLY A 205 6.99 19.00 -17.89
C GLY A 205 6.91 19.89 -16.67
N SER A 206 6.33 21.07 -16.86
CA SER A 206 6.12 22.05 -15.78
C SER A 206 4.87 21.69 -14.97
N TYR A 207 5.04 21.56 -13.66
CA TYR A 207 3.98 21.32 -12.70
C TYR A 207 3.83 22.53 -11.78
N THR A 208 2.59 22.95 -11.55
CA THR A 208 2.22 23.89 -10.50
C THR A 208 1.70 23.09 -9.31
N ILE A 209 2.40 23.16 -8.19
CA ILE A 209 2.00 22.51 -6.93
C ILE A 209 1.54 23.59 -5.98
N ARG A 210 0.27 23.55 -5.58
CA ARG A 210 -0.40 24.54 -4.75
C ARG A 210 -0.93 23.89 -3.48
N TRP A 211 -0.51 24.37 -2.32
CA TRP A 211 -1.04 23.93 -1.04
C TRP A 211 -2.08 24.90 -0.52
N ARG A 212 -3.13 24.37 0.13
CA ARG A 212 -3.97 25.14 1.05
C ARG A 212 -3.47 24.86 2.47
N TYR A 213 -3.20 25.92 3.23
CA TYR A 213 -2.54 25.81 4.52
C TYR A 213 -3.05 26.83 5.54
N ALA A 214 -2.84 26.53 6.82
CA ALA A 214 -3.04 27.46 7.94
C ALA A 214 -1.79 27.52 8.81
N ASN A 215 -1.37 28.74 9.15
CA ASN A 215 -0.30 29.02 10.11
C ASN A 215 -0.82 30.06 11.10
N GLY A 216 -1.28 29.61 12.27
CA GLY A 216 -1.79 30.52 13.30
C GLY A 216 -0.72 31.33 14.02
N SER A 217 0.57 31.11 13.73
CA SER A 217 1.67 31.90 14.29
C SER A 217 2.06 33.07 13.36
N SER A 218 2.82 34.03 13.88
CA SER A 218 3.43 35.11 13.08
C SER A 218 4.76 34.71 12.43
N THR A 219 5.34 33.57 12.81
CA THR A 219 6.62 33.08 12.31
C THR A 219 6.39 32.21 11.07
N ASN A 220 7.17 32.46 10.01
CA ASN A 220 7.15 31.65 8.80
C ASN A 220 7.53 30.18 9.10
N ARG A 221 6.79 29.21 8.56
CA ARG A 221 7.13 27.79 8.61
C ARG A 221 7.53 27.30 7.22
N SER A 222 8.81 27.39 6.89
CA SER A 222 9.32 27.04 5.55
C SER A 222 9.42 25.52 5.36
N GLY A 223 9.21 25.07 4.11
CA GLY A 223 9.28 23.66 3.74
C GLY A 223 9.98 23.43 2.40
N VAL A 224 10.71 22.34 2.29
CA VAL A 224 11.37 21.88 1.07
C VAL A 224 10.47 20.86 0.37
N LEU A 225 10.01 21.19 -0.83
CA LEU A 225 9.38 20.25 -1.74
C LEU A 225 10.47 19.40 -2.40
N SER A 226 10.31 18.09 -2.34
CA SER A 226 11.11 17.11 -3.09
C SER A 226 10.20 16.24 -3.96
N SER A 227 10.76 15.73 -5.06
CA SER A 227 10.14 14.72 -5.90
C SER A 227 11.09 13.54 -6.02
N ASN A 228 10.61 12.33 -5.72
CA ASN A 228 11.41 11.10 -5.70
C ASN A 228 12.71 11.26 -4.87
N GLY A 229 12.62 11.98 -3.74
CA GLY A 229 13.73 12.24 -2.83
C GLY A 229 14.70 13.35 -3.24
N SER A 230 14.56 13.92 -4.45
CA SER A 230 15.38 15.06 -4.91
C SER A 230 14.67 16.38 -4.61
N ASN A 231 15.38 17.33 -4.00
CA ASN A 231 14.84 18.66 -3.68
C ASN A 231 14.50 19.41 -4.98
N ALA A 232 13.25 19.85 -5.10
CA ALA A 232 12.73 20.55 -6.27
C ALA A 232 12.54 22.05 -6.00
N SER A 233 12.07 22.44 -4.82
CA SER A 233 11.86 23.84 -4.47
C SER A 233 11.77 24.02 -2.95
N THR A 234 11.98 25.24 -2.46
CA THR A 234 11.69 25.63 -1.07
C THR A 234 10.55 26.63 -1.08
N ARG A 235 9.61 26.48 -0.15
CA ARG A 235 8.44 27.34 -0.06
C ARG A 235 8.15 27.78 1.37
N ASP A 236 7.85 29.07 1.49
CA ASP A 236 7.43 29.71 2.72
C ASP A 236 5.91 29.61 2.92
N PHE A 237 5.53 29.41 4.18
CA PHE A 237 4.16 29.35 4.67
C PHE A 237 4.03 30.37 5.81
N GLY A 238 3.83 31.64 5.44
CA GLY A 238 3.71 32.76 6.37
C GLY A 238 2.45 32.68 7.24
N GLY A 239 2.39 33.51 8.28
CA GLY A 239 1.23 33.54 9.18
C GLY A 239 -0.08 33.86 8.45
N THR A 240 -1.11 33.04 8.68
CA THR A 240 -2.47 33.24 8.14
C THR A 240 -3.41 33.96 9.12
N GLY A 241 -2.89 34.33 10.29
CA GLY A 241 -3.58 35.05 11.35
C GLY A 241 -4.28 34.16 12.39
N SER A 242 -4.69 32.94 12.01
CA SER A 242 -5.30 31.94 12.90
C SER A 242 -5.18 30.54 12.31
N TRP A 243 -5.19 29.50 13.14
CA TRP A 243 -5.19 28.10 12.72
C TRP A 243 -6.49 27.67 12.00
N SER A 244 -7.55 28.47 12.08
CA SER A 244 -8.78 28.30 11.29
C SER A 244 -8.85 29.21 10.05
N SER A 245 -7.80 29.99 9.80
CA SER A 245 -7.69 30.86 8.63
C SER A 245 -6.78 30.19 7.59
N TRP A 246 -7.37 29.81 6.46
CA TRP A 246 -6.69 29.04 5.43
C TRP A 246 -6.35 29.91 4.23
N GLN A 247 -5.12 29.81 3.75
CA GLN A 247 -4.60 30.52 2.57
C GLN A 247 -4.00 29.52 1.59
N THR A 248 -3.64 29.98 0.39
CA THR A 248 -2.96 29.13 -0.59
C THR A 248 -1.60 29.68 -0.98
N THR A 249 -0.68 28.78 -1.33
CA THR A 249 0.65 29.13 -1.81
C THR A 249 1.10 28.08 -2.83
N SER A 250 1.91 28.46 -3.81
CA SER A 250 2.31 27.55 -4.89
C SER A 250 3.76 27.70 -5.31
N VAL A 251 4.26 26.66 -5.98
CA VAL A 251 5.55 26.62 -6.69
C VAL A 251 5.36 26.03 -8.07
N ASN A 252 6.20 26.47 -9.01
CA ASN A 252 6.33 25.85 -10.32
C ASN A 252 7.63 25.06 -10.34
N VAL A 253 7.54 23.77 -10.70
CA VAL A 253 8.69 22.85 -10.75
C VAL A 253 8.63 22.04 -12.03
N ASN A 254 9.79 21.75 -12.63
CA ASN A 254 9.86 20.80 -13.73
C ASN A 254 10.07 19.39 -13.17
N LEU A 255 9.17 18.48 -13.51
CA LEU A 255 9.24 17.08 -13.07
C LEU A 255 9.40 16.16 -14.28
N GLY A 256 10.13 15.05 -14.11
CA GLY A 256 10.25 13.98 -15.12
C GLY A 256 8.91 13.26 -15.33
N SER A 257 8.80 12.36 -16.31
CA SER A 257 7.58 11.57 -16.57
C SER A 257 7.39 10.42 -15.58
N GLY A 258 6.21 9.80 -15.58
CA GLY A 258 5.89 8.65 -14.74
C GLY A 258 5.54 9.00 -13.29
N LYS A 259 5.51 7.98 -12.43
CA LYS A 259 5.16 8.14 -11.01
C LYS A 259 6.16 9.05 -10.27
N LYS A 260 5.62 9.98 -9.48
CA LYS A 260 6.34 10.98 -8.69
C LYS A 260 5.84 10.93 -7.26
N ASN A 261 6.74 10.61 -6.35
CA ASN A 261 6.51 10.71 -4.92
C ASN A 261 6.92 12.13 -4.49
N LEU A 262 5.94 12.95 -4.17
CA LEU A 262 6.15 14.32 -3.70
C LEU A 262 6.23 14.32 -2.18
N ARG A 263 7.17 15.07 -1.61
CA ARG A 263 7.24 15.31 -0.17
C ARG A 263 7.50 16.77 0.09
N LEU A 264 6.64 17.39 0.90
CA LEU A 264 6.91 18.69 1.51
C LEU A 264 7.48 18.43 2.91
N GLN A 265 8.69 18.90 3.19
CA GLN A 265 9.41 18.63 4.44
C GLN A 265 9.79 19.93 5.15
N ALA A 266 9.49 20.05 6.44
CA ALA A 266 9.92 21.18 7.27
C ALA A 266 11.46 21.25 7.31
N ASN A 267 12.02 22.45 7.12
CA ASN A 267 13.45 22.72 7.30
C ASN A 267 13.73 23.53 8.59
N GLN A 268 12.74 23.60 9.49
CA GLN A 268 12.79 24.34 10.74
C GLN A 268 12.23 23.49 11.89
N GLY A 269 12.70 23.76 13.11
CA GLY A 269 12.27 23.03 14.32
C GLY A 269 10.79 23.17 14.68
N SER A 270 10.06 24.10 14.06
CA SER A 270 8.62 24.29 14.29
C SER A 270 7.74 23.31 13.52
N GLY A 271 8.27 22.46 12.65
CA GLY A 271 7.46 21.67 11.72
C GLY A 271 6.83 22.53 10.61
N LEU A 272 5.96 21.92 9.80
CA LEU A 272 5.21 22.60 8.74
C LEU A 272 4.01 23.36 9.30
N SER A 273 3.43 24.22 8.47
CA SER A 273 2.05 24.71 8.66
C SER A 273 1.06 23.56 8.50
N ASN A 274 -0.15 23.71 9.04
CA ASN A 274 -1.22 22.74 8.81
C ASN A 274 -1.56 22.74 7.32
N ILE A 275 -1.50 21.58 6.66
CA ILE A 275 -1.79 21.44 5.23
C ILE A 275 -3.15 20.77 5.08
N ASP A 276 -4.11 21.49 4.52
CA ASP A 276 -5.44 20.96 4.21
C ASP A 276 -5.36 20.04 2.99
N TYR A 277 -5.04 20.60 1.81
CA TYR A 277 -4.84 19.81 0.61
C TYR A 277 -3.68 20.29 -0.24
N VAL A 278 -3.27 19.45 -1.19
CA VAL A 278 -2.44 19.84 -2.33
C VAL A 278 -3.23 19.74 -3.64
N GLU A 279 -3.16 20.78 -4.45
CA GLU A 279 -3.63 20.80 -5.83
C GLU A 279 -2.42 20.82 -6.75
N ILE A 280 -2.42 19.93 -7.74
CA ILE A 280 -1.30 19.76 -8.66
C ILE A 280 -1.83 19.87 -10.08
N THR A 281 -1.29 20.83 -10.84
CA THR A 281 -1.59 21.00 -12.27
C THR A 281 -0.35 20.65 -13.08
N GLY A 282 -0.48 19.79 -14.08
CA GLY A 282 0.64 19.38 -14.94
C GLY A 282 0.22 18.46 -16.08
N PRO A 283 1.15 18.14 -17.00
CA PRO A 283 0.85 17.29 -18.16
C PRO A 283 0.36 15.90 -17.76
N ASN A 284 -0.86 15.53 -18.18
CA ASN A 284 -1.49 14.23 -17.90
C ASN A 284 -1.42 13.77 -16.43
N VAL A 285 -1.45 14.73 -15.50
CA VAL A 285 -1.33 14.43 -14.07
C VAL A 285 -2.57 13.71 -13.56
N ARG A 286 -2.33 12.65 -12.79
CA ARG A 286 -3.34 11.85 -12.07
C ARG A 286 -2.80 11.46 -10.69
N THR A 287 -3.69 11.16 -9.75
CA THR A 287 -3.27 10.61 -8.46
C THR A 287 -2.73 9.19 -8.67
N ALA A 288 -1.70 8.83 -7.93
CA ALA A 288 -1.09 7.51 -7.99
C ALA A 288 -1.18 6.84 -6.62
N SER A 289 -1.30 5.51 -6.61
CA SER A 289 -1.20 4.77 -5.35
C SER A 289 0.16 5.00 -4.71
N CYS A 290 0.20 5.14 -3.40
CA CYS A 290 1.42 5.30 -2.63
C CYS A 290 2.30 4.04 -2.69
N SER A 291 1.71 2.88 -2.96
CA SER A 291 2.39 1.62 -3.23
C SER A 291 2.67 1.46 -4.73
N GLY A 292 3.93 1.23 -5.11
CA GLY A 292 4.33 0.92 -6.49
C GLY A 292 5.63 1.62 -6.90
N SER A 293 6.59 0.86 -7.39
CA SER A 293 7.79 1.41 -8.02
C SER A 293 7.45 2.04 -9.36
N SER A 294 8.09 3.17 -9.65
CA SER A 294 7.99 3.90 -10.90
C SER A 294 8.49 3.04 -12.05
N SER A 295 7.60 2.49 -12.87
CA SER A 295 7.95 1.97 -14.20
C SER A 295 8.32 3.15 -15.10
N SER A 296 9.57 3.57 -15.03
CA SER A 296 10.15 4.45 -16.04
C SER A 296 10.73 3.58 -17.15
N SER A 297 9.94 3.44 -18.22
CA SER A 297 10.43 3.02 -19.53
C SER A 297 11.32 4.13 -20.09
N SER A 298 12.64 3.98 -19.96
CA SER A 298 13.60 4.76 -20.74
C SER A 298 14.41 3.83 -21.63
N SER A 299 13.95 3.72 -22.87
CA SER A 299 14.76 3.28 -24.01
C SER A 299 15.90 4.29 -24.24
N SER A 300 17.14 3.84 -24.07
CA SER A 300 18.28 4.44 -24.77
C SER A 300 19.28 3.36 -25.14
N SER A 301 19.56 3.31 -26.44
CA SER A 301 20.47 2.40 -27.13
C SER A 301 21.87 3.00 -27.26
N SER A 302 22.85 2.11 -27.42
CA SER A 302 24.24 2.28 -27.89
C SER A 302 25.25 2.89 -26.90
N SER A 303 26.47 2.37 -26.69
CA SER A 303 27.22 1.29 -27.37
C SER A 303 28.53 0.94 -26.62
N SER A 304 28.88 -0.35 -26.61
CA SER A 304 30.22 -1.02 -26.64
C SER A 304 31.37 -0.45 -25.80
N SER A 305 32.02 -1.18 -24.90
CA SER A 305 32.91 -2.37 -25.10
C SER A 305 33.56 -2.64 -23.72
N SER A 306 34.02 -3.80 -23.27
CA SER A 306 34.41 -5.08 -23.88
C SER A 306 34.57 -6.14 -22.77
N SER A 307 34.05 -7.34 -23.05
CA SER A 307 34.54 -8.69 -22.70
C SER A 307 34.99 -9.03 -21.26
N SER A 308 34.25 -9.96 -20.62
CA SER A 308 34.77 -11.31 -20.37
C SER A 308 33.69 -12.32 -19.95
N SER A 309 33.70 -13.46 -20.66
CA SER A 309 33.21 -14.80 -20.34
C SER A 309 31.72 -15.02 -20.01
N SER A 310 31.05 -15.59 -21.00
CA SER A 310 29.83 -16.37 -20.92
C SER A 310 29.90 -17.52 -19.92
N THR A 311 28.90 -17.60 -19.06
CA THR A 311 28.28 -18.89 -18.69
C THR A 311 26.77 -18.71 -18.79
N SER A 312 26.18 -19.31 -19.82
CA SER A 312 24.73 -19.46 -19.93
C SER A 312 24.22 -20.34 -18.79
N GLY A 313 23.23 -19.86 -18.06
CA GLY A 313 22.45 -20.65 -17.12
C GLY A 313 21.26 -19.82 -16.64
N GLY A 314 20.07 -20.08 -17.19
CA GLY A 314 18.85 -19.39 -16.81
C GLY A 314 18.60 -19.50 -15.30
N GLY A 315 18.35 -18.37 -14.65
CA GLY A 315 18.02 -18.31 -13.23
C GLY A 315 16.99 -17.23 -13.01
N GLY A 316 15.80 -17.62 -12.54
CA GLY A 316 14.81 -16.68 -12.04
C GLY A 316 15.40 -15.84 -10.90
N SER A 317 14.98 -14.59 -10.80
CA SER A 317 15.41 -13.69 -9.72
C SER A 317 14.83 -14.19 -8.40
N TYR A 318 15.66 -14.81 -7.55
CA TYR A 318 15.29 -15.24 -6.20
C TYR A 318 15.61 -14.15 -5.17
N GLY A 319 14.79 -14.04 -4.13
CA GLY A 319 15.09 -13.22 -2.96
C GLY A 319 14.57 -11.78 -3.04
N SER A 320 15.26 -10.90 -2.31
CA SER A 320 14.91 -9.49 -2.18
C SER A 320 15.36 -8.70 -3.41
N SER A 321 14.63 -7.63 -3.69
CA SER A 321 15.00 -6.61 -4.68
C SER A 321 15.73 -5.42 -4.04
N CYS A 322 15.86 -5.40 -2.71
CA CYS A 322 16.57 -4.33 -2.02
C CYS A 322 18.09 -4.45 -2.18
N ASN A 323 18.71 -3.40 -2.71
CA ASN A 323 20.17 -3.32 -2.92
C ASN A 323 20.88 -2.38 -1.93
N GLY A 324 20.20 -1.98 -0.85
CA GLY A 324 20.75 -1.10 0.17
C GLY A 324 20.71 0.37 -0.23
N GLY A 325 19.95 1.15 0.55
CA GLY A 325 19.87 2.60 0.44
C GLY A 325 20.64 3.30 1.55
N SER A 326 20.28 4.56 1.82
CA SER A 326 20.84 5.35 2.91
C SER A 326 20.88 4.56 4.22
N THR A 327 22.02 4.61 4.91
CA THR A 327 22.26 3.87 6.15
C THR A 327 21.71 4.61 7.36
N THR A 328 21.00 3.86 8.21
CA THR A 328 20.47 4.26 9.50
C THR A 328 21.10 3.38 10.56
N THR A 329 21.74 3.98 11.56
CA THR A 329 22.15 3.25 12.76
C THR A 329 20.95 3.16 13.70
N VAL A 330 20.59 1.94 14.06
CA VAL A 330 19.52 1.65 14.99
C VAL A 330 20.14 1.47 16.37
N SER A 331 19.83 2.36 17.30
CA SER A 331 20.37 2.30 18.67
C SER A 331 19.43 1.60 19.67
N SER A 332 18.21 1.29 19.24
CA SER A 332 17.17 0.61 20.01
C SER A 332 16.15 -0.04 19.07
N THR A 333 15.61 -1.21 19.44
CA THR A 333 14.72 -2.01 18.59
C THR A 333 13.55 -1.19 18.04
N ILE A 334 13.35 -1.25 16.73
CA ILE A 334 12.20 -0.67 16.04
C ILE A 334 11.00 -1.59 16.24
N ARG A 335 9.92 -1.07 16.81
CA ARG A 335 8.71 -1.84 17.14
C ARG A 335 7.63 -1.61 16.09
N VAL A 336 7.11 -2.71 15.54
CA VAL A 336 6.02 -2.75 14.56
C VAL A 336 4.99 -3.75 15.09
N GLU A 337 4.40 -3.45 16.25
CA GLU A 337 3.67 -4.43 17.05
C GLU A 337 2.15 -4.23 17.09
N ASP A 338 1.65 -3.03 16.78
CA ASP A 338 0.23 -2.68 16.91
C ASP A 338 -0.59 -3.01 15.64
N GLY A 339 -0.03 -3.83 14.74
CA GLY A 339 -0.52 -4.01 13.38
C GLY A 339 -0.07 -2.89 12.43
N GLY A 340 -0.40 -3.03 11.14
CA GLY A 340 0.01 -2.08 10.10
C GLY A 340 1.27 -2.48 9.34
N THR A 341 1.82 -1.56 8.54
CA THR A 341 2.98 -1.83 7.67
C THR A 341 4.11 -0.84 7.90
N PHE A 342 5.31 -1.36 8.19
CA PHE A 342 6.56 -0.59 8.13
C PHE A 342 7.21 -0.80 6.76
N ASP A 343 7.35 0.27 5.98
CA ASP A 343 8.09 0.24 4.71
C ASP A 343 9.45 0.92 4.91
N GLY A 344 10.52 0.13 4.88
CA GLY A 344 11.89 0.61 5.03
C GLY A 344 12.44 1.35 3.81
N GLY A 345 11.76 1.31 2.66
CA GLY A 345 12.18 1.97 1.42
C GLY A 345 13.54 1.49 0.89
N CYS A 346 13.89 0.24 1.17
CA CYS A 346 15.20 -0.38 0.97
C CYS A 346 16.36 0.36 1.66
N LYS A 347 16.10 1.21 2.66
CA LYS A 347 17.16 1.80 3.50
C LYS A 347 17.94 0.70 4.22
N THR A 348 19.20 1.01 4.48
CA THR A 348 20.10 0.13 5.23
C THR A 348 19.94 0.39 6.73
N TYR A 349 19.67 -0.64 7.52
CA TYR A 349 19.56 -0.60 8.97
C TYR A 349 20.70 -1.42 9.56
N ASN A 350 21.54 -0.76 10.36
CA ASN A 350 22.63 -1.40 11.07
C ASN A 350 22.40 -1.25 12.57
N GLY A 351 22.61 -2.32 13.31
CA GLY A 351 22.67 -2.26 14.77
C GLY A 351 23.75 -1.28 15.24
N GLY A 352 23.51 -0.69 16.40
CA GLY A 352 24.47 0.14 17.11
C GLY A 352 24.08 0.29 18.57
N GLY A 353 25.00 0.83 19.37
CA GLY A 353 24.78 1.04 20.80
C GLY A 353 24.49 -0.26 21.54
N SER A 354 23.38 -0.31 22.26
CA SER A 354 22.99 -1.46 23.09
C SER A 354 22.40 -2.63 22.33
N LEU A 355 22.11 -2.50 21.03
CA LEU A 355 21.52 -3.60 20.25
C LEU A 355 22.47 -4.78 20.06
N GLY A 356 23.77 -4.51 19.97
CA GLY A 356 24.78 -5.52 19.68
C GLY A 356 25.72 -5.13 18.56
N ASP A 357 26.70 -5.99 18.34
CA ASP A 357 27.78 -5.82 17.36
C ASP A 357 27.67 -6.78 16.17
N GLY A 358 26.64 -7.65 16.14
CA GLY A 358 26.43 -8.64 15.10
C GLY A 358 27.26 -9.92 15.33
N SER A 359 27.90 -10.07 16.48
CA SER A 359 28.61 -11.30 16.85
C SER A 359 27.66 -12.47 17.16
N GLN A 360 28.21 -13.62 17.53
CA GLN A 360 27.44 -14.78 18.01
C GLN A 360 27.03 -14.67 19.49
N SER A 361 26.97 -13.46 20.05
CA SER A 361 26.52 -13.25 21.43
C SER A 361 25.00 -13.37 21.52
N GLU A 362 24.52 -14.28 22.38
CA GLU A 362 23.10 -14.59 22.64
C GLU A 362 22.31 -13.46 23.34
N SER A 363 22.97 -12.38 23.78
CA SER A 363 22.34 -11.30 24.55
C SER A 363 21.99 -10.06 23.72
N GLN A 364 22.03 -10.17 22.39
CA GLN A 364 21.77 -9.05 21.50
C GLN A 364 20.26 -8.81 21.36
N ASP A 365 19.89 -7.55 21.14
CA ASP A 365 18.51 -7.16 20.88
C ASP A 365 18.28 -7.11 19.35
N PRO A 366 17.04 -7.35 18.87
CA PRO A 366 16.76 -7.32 17.45
C PRO A 366 16.73 -5.90 16.92
N ILE A 367 17.03 -5.74 15.63
CA ILE A 367 16.82 -4.50 14.89
C ILE A 367 15.32 -4.17 14.84
N PHE A 368 14.49 -5.17 14.53
CA PHE A 368 13.05 -5.05 14.43
C PHE A 368 12.35 -6.05 15.35
N ARG A 369 11.28 -5.60 16.00
CA ARG A 369 10.32 -6.47 16.68
C ARG A 369 8.94 -6.25 16.08
N VAL A 370 8.36 -7.31 15.53
CA VAL A 370 7.17 -7.26 14.67
C VAL A 370 6.05 -8.10 15.30
N GLY A 371 4.88 -7.48 15.45
CA GLY A 371 3.63 -8.10 15.91
C GLY A 371 2.75 -8.54 14.74
N PRO A 372 1.40 -8.53 14.84
CA PRO A 372 0.47 -8.84 13.74
C PRO A 372 0.42 -7.78 12.62
N GLY A 373 1.58 -7.39 12.09
CA GLY A 373 1.76 -6.44 11.00
C GLY A 373 2.73 -6.95 9.94
N LEU A 374 3.15 -6.06 9.05
CA LEU A 374 4.08 -6.32 7.96
C LEU A 374 5.28 -5.39 8.04
N ILE A 375 6.48 -5.90 7.89
CA ILE A 375 7.64 -5.08 7.53
C ILE A 375 8.04 -5.38 6.09
N ARG A 376 8.41 -4.35 5.33
CA ARG A 376 8.84 -4.53 3.95
C ARG A 376 9.91 -3.59 3.47
N ASN A 377 10.61 -3.99 2.42
CA ASN A 377 11.66 -3.21 1.77
C ASN A 377 12.73 -2.75 2.77
N VAL A 378 13.36 -3.69 3.47
CA VAL A 378 14.39 -3.39 4.46
C VAL A 378 15.70 -4.02 4.01
N TYR A 379 16.77 -3.27 4.11
CA TYR A 379 18.12 -3.81 3.97
C TYR A 379 18.78 -3.78 5.35
N ILE A 380 19.16 -4.94 5.88
CA ILE A 380 19.92 -5.08 7.12
C ILE A 380 21.38 -5.24 6.71
N GLY A 381 22.21 -4.28 7.13
CA GLY A 381 23.60 -4.21 6.72
C GLY A 381 24.51 -5.09 7.58
N ARG A 382 25.80 -4.76 7.59
CA ARG A 382 26.87 -5.56 8.23
C ARG A 382 26.74 -5.77 9.74
N ASN A 383 25.95 -4.96 10.43
CA ASN A 383 25.61 -5.24 11.82
C ASN A 383 24.13 -5.61 11.89
N GLY A 384 23.85 -6.91 11.74
CA GLY A 384 22.52 -7.46 11.85
C GLY A 384 21.97 -7.55 13.27
N ALA A 385 22.80 -7.37 14.31
CA ALA A 385 22.46 -7.67 15.72
C ALA A 385 21.75 -9.04 15.84
N ASP A 386 20.64 -9.12 16.57
CA ASP A 386 19.75 -10.31 16.62
C ASP A 386 18.58 -10.19 15.60
N GLY A 387 18.85 -9.57 14.44
CA GLY A 387 17.98 -9.57 13.27
C GLY A 387 16.58 -9.03 13.51
N ILE A 388 15.57 -9.84 13.18
CA ILE A 388 14.15 -9.50 13.28
C ILE A 388 13.44 -10.50 14.19
N HIS A 389 12.75 -10.02 15.22
CA HIS A 389 11.92 -10.87 16.08
C HIS A 389 10.44 -10.72 15.73
N THR A 390 9.79 -11.81 15.41
CA THR A 390 8.34 -11.87 15.20
C THR A 390 7.63 -12.44 16.42
N ARG A 391 6.52 -11.84 16.83
CA ARG A 391 5.68 -12.27 17.96
C ARG A 391 4.21 -12.18 17.57
N ASN A 392 3.43 -13.22 17.88
CA ASN A 392 2.00 -13.27 17.56
C ASN A 392 1.67 -12.94 16.08
N GLY A 393 2.49 -13.44 15.14
CA GLY A 393 2.49 -13.07 13.72
C GLY A 393 3.73 -12.25 13.36
N GLY A 394 3.65 -11.48 12.28
CA GLY A 394 4.72 -10.57 11.85
C GLY A 394 5.28 -10.93 10.50
N ASP A 395 4.55 -10.54 9.46
CA ASP A 395 4.95 -10.82 8.09
C ASP A 395 6.14 -9.95 7.70
N VAL A 396 6.99 -10.51 6.85
CA VAL A 396 8.15 -9.81 6.28
C VAL A 396 8.16 -9.97 4.77
N ASN A 397 8.40 -8.88 4.06
CA ASN A 397 8.47 -8.91 2.60
C ASN A 397 9.64 -8.10 2.05
N ASN A 398 10.38 -8.62 1.08
CA ASN A 398 11.44 -7.86 0.41
C ASN A 398 12.52 -7.39 1.40
N ILE A 399 13.07 -8.32 2.18
CA ILE A 399 14.09 -8.05 3.21
C ILE A 399 15.42 -8.64 2.76
N HIS A 400 16.49 -7.84 2.79
CA HIS A 400 17.84 -8.28 2.47
C HIS A 400 18.72 -8.17 3.71
N TRP A 401 19.47 -9.22 4.05
CA TRP A 401 20.53 -9.21 5.05
C TRP A 401 21.88 -9.36 4.33
N SER A 402 22.72 -8.32 4.36
CA SER A 402 24.03 -8.37 3.72
C SER A 402 25.04 -9.21 4.48
N ASP A 403 24.85 -9.28 5.79
CA ASP A 403 25.66 -10.01 6.75
C ASP A 403 24.73 -10.34 7.93
N VAL A 404 24.43 -11.62 8.11
CA VAL A 404 23.55 -12.06 9.18
C VAL A 404 24.33 -12.02 10.49
N GLY A 405 23.76 -11.35 11.50
CA GLY A 405 24.39 -11.21 12.81
C GLY A 405 24.34 -12.51 13.62
N GLU A 406 23.70 -12.44 14.78
CA GLU A 406 23.43 -13.64 15.58
C GLU A 406 22.48 -14.54 14.78
N ASP A 407 21.27 -14.06 14.54
CA ASP A 407 20.19 -14.63 13.71
C ASP A 407 19.75 -13.61 12.65
N ALA A 408 19.19 -14.06 11.51
CA ALA A 408 18.54 -13.12 10.60
C ALA A 408 17.12 -12.79 11.07
N MET A 409 16.39 -13.82 11.48
CA MET A 409 15.01 -13.70 11.93
C MET A 409 14.62 -14.81 12.89
N THR A 410 13.86 -14.43 13.92
CA THR A 410 13.48 -15.31 15.02
C THR A 410 11.98 -15.24 15.32
N ILE A 411 11.29 -16.37 15.26
CA ILE A 411 9.97 -16.52 15.88
C ILE A 411 10.15 -16.58 17.40
N LYS A 412 9.61 -15.60 18.11
CA LYS A 412 9.73 -15.44 19.57
C LYS A 412 8.35 -15.47 20.23
N ASP A 413 8.33 -15.89 21.49
CA ASP A 413 7.12 -15.97 22.31
C ASP A 413 6.52 -14.58 22.64
N PRO A 414 5.20 -14.48 22.88
CA PRO A 414 4.19 -15.48 22.58
C PRO A 414 3.82 -15.44 21.09
N THR A 415 3.69 -16.60 20.45
CA THR A 415 3.21 -16.72 19.06
C THR A 415 1.73 -17.03 18.94
N ASN A 416 1.13 -17.66 19.94
CA ASN A 416 -0.27 -18.11 19.94
C ASN A 416 -0.62 -18.96 18.69
N GLY A 417 0.34 -19.72 18.15
CA GLY A 417 0.17 -20.50 16.93
C GLY A 417 0.01 -19.68 15.64
N ALA A 418 0.31 -18.38 15.65
CA ALA A 418 0.18 -17.51 14.50
C ALA A 418 1.06 -17.95 13.31
N THR A 419 0.66 -17.52 12.11
CA THR A 419 1.46 -17.69 10.90
C THR A 419 2.37 -16.49 10.69
N VAL A 420 3.62 -16.74 10.35
CA VAL A 420 4.61 -15.76 9.89
C VAL A 420 4.90 -16.03 8.42
N SER A 421 4.64 -15.04 7.56
CA SER A 421 4.93 -15.11 6.14
C SER A 421 6.21 -14.33 5.82
N SER A 422 7.17 -14.99 5.18
CA SER A 422 8.44 -14.38 4.75
C SER A 422 8.59 -14.53 3.24
N THR A 423 8.38 -13.45 2.50
CA THR A 423 8.36 -13.48 1.03
C THR A 423 9.42 -12.54 0.45
N ASN A 424 10.12 -12.94 -0.61
CA ASN A 424 11.18 -12.13 -1.23
C ASN A 424 12.30 -11.81 -0.22
N VAL A 425 12.80 -12.80 0.50
CA VAL A 425 13.85 -12.60 1.51
C VAL A 425 15.21 -13.07 1.02
N GLU A 426 16.26 -12.32 1.33
CA GLU A 426 17.61 -12.64 0.89
C GLU A 426 18.61 -12.46 2.03
N GLY A 427 19.52 -13.41 2.24
CA GLY A 427 20.48 -13.35 3.34
C GLY A 427 21.82 -14.01 3.03
N TYR A 428 22.87 -13.45 3.61
CA TYR A 428 24.26 -13.87 3.39
C TYR A 428 25.04 -14.02 4.70
N ASP A 429 26.01 -14.93 4.69
CA ASP A 429 27.09 -15.04 5.69
C ASP A 429 26.59 -15.27 7.15
N ALA A 430 25.55 -16.08 7.34
CA ALA A 430 25.08 -16.46 8.67
C ALA A 430 26.00 -17.50 9.34
N ALA A 431 26.66 -17.14 10.43
CA ALA A 431 27.66 -18.01 11.07
C ALA A 431 27.08 -19.35 11.57
N ASP A 432 25.86 -19.38 12.12
CA ASP A 432 25.19 -20.63 12.51
C ASP A 432 23.83 -20.82 11.85
N LYS A 433 22.86 -19.94 12.04
CA LYS A 433 21.49 -20.09 11.55
C LYS A 433 20.98 -18.81 10.89
N PHE A 434 20.19 -19.01 9.85
CA PHE A 434 19.46 -17.92 9.21
C PHE A 434 18.13 -17.68 9.93
N LEU A 435 17.33 -18.72 10.14
CA LEU A 435 16.03 -18.65 10.83
C LEU A 435 16.04 -19.44 12.14
N GLN A 436 15.58 -18.82 13.22
CA GLN A 436 15.40 -19.46 14.52
C GLN A 436 13.93 -19.50 14.93
N ALA A 437 13.47 -20.65 15.42
CA ALA A 437 12.12 -20.78 15.97
C ALA A 437 12.19 -21.14 17.46
N ASN A 438 11.77 -20.21 18.32
CA ASN A 438 11.78 -20.38 19.78
C ASN A 438 10.43 -20.75 20.39
N ASP A 439 9.34 -20.65 19.62
CA ASP A 439 7.99 -20.95 20.06
C ASP A 439 7.19 -21.67 18.94
N ASP A 440 5.98 -22.13 19.26
CA ASP A 440 5.10 -22.82 18.32
C ASP A 440 4.61 -21.89 17.19
N GLY A 441 4.12 -22.47 16.09
CA GLY A 441 3.52 -21.69 15.01
C GLY A 441 3.74 -22.23 13.61
N LYS A 442 3.37 -21.42 12.63
CA LYS A 442 3.55 -21.73 11.21
C LYS A 442 4.45 -20.68 10.54
N TRP A 443 5.46 -21.14 9.82
CA TRP A 443 6.34 -20.27 9.04
C TRP A 443 6.23 -20.62 7.56
N VAL A 444 5.78 -19.66 6.76
CA VAL A 444 5.66 -19.78 5.31
C VAL A 444 6.70 -18.90 4.65
N ILE A 445 7.66 -19.49 3.96
CA ILE A 445 8.74 -18.80 3.28
C ILE A 445 8.62 -19.02 1.77
N SER A 446 8.67 -17.93 1.00
CA SER A 446 8.60 -18.01 -0.46
C SER A 446 9.53 -17.02 -1.16
N ASN A 447 10.04 -17.43 -2.33
CA ASN A 447 10.94 -16.62 -3.14
C ASN A 447 12.16 -16.10 -2.34
N CYS A 448 12.98 -17.01 -1.81
CA CYS A 448 14.11 -16.64 -0.96
C CYS A 448 15.47 -16.95 -1.58
N ARG A 449 16.51 -16.23 -1.16
CA ARG A 449 17.89 -16.56 -1.47
C ARG A 449 18.73 -16.55 -0.21
N VAL A 450 19.37 -17.66 0.12
CA VAL A 450 20.25 -17.75 1.30
C VAL A 450 21.56 -18.41 0.89
N ASP A 451 22.66 -17.69 1.07
CA ASP A 451 23.99 -18.20 0.75
C ASP A 451 24.90 -18.12 1.98
N LYS A 452 25.65 -19.19 2.24
CA LYS A 452 26.57 -19.32 3.38
C LYS A 452 25.88 -19.12 4.72
N ALA A 453 25.11 -20.11 5.14
CA ALA A 453 24.57 -20.21 6.49
C ALA A 453 24.98 -21.55 7.10
N GLY A 454 25.15 -21.68 8.42
CA GLY A 454 25.30 -23.01 9.01
C GLY A 454 24.05 -23.88 8.77
N LYS A 455 22.86 -23.31 9.06
CA LYS A 455 21.55 -23.92 8.84
C LYS A 455 20.60 -22.88 8.27
N PHE A 456 19.69 -23.30 7.38
CA PHE A 456 18.62 -22.42 6.92
C PHE A 456 17.60 -22.15 8.03
N LEU A 457 17.13 -23.18 8.74
CA LEU A 457 16.22 -23.04 9.87
C LEU A 457 16.53 -24.01 11.01
N ARG A 458 16.52 -23.50 12.24
CA ARG A 458 16.64 -24.27 13.48
C ARG A 458 15.43 -24.02 14.40
N GLN A 459 14.71 -25.10 14.73
CA GLN A 459 13.86 -25.10 15.91
C GLN A 459 14.74 -25.14 17.16
N ASN A 460 14.40 -24.38 18.20
CA ASN A 460 15.17 -24.33 19.45
C ASN A 460 15.49 -25.73 20.01
N GLY A 461 16.76 -25.95 20.36
CA GLY A 461 17.31 -27.26 20.66
C GLY A 461 16.66 -27.92 21.87
N GLY A 462 16.35 -29.22 21.74
CA GLY A 462 15.71 -30.00 22.78
C GLY A 462 14.25 -29.64 23.07
N LYS A 463 13.67 -28.65 22.38
CA LYS A 463 12.26 -28.29 22.52
C LYS A 463 11.39 -29.13 21.59
N THR A 464 10.16 -29.41 22.02
CA THR A 464 9.23 -30.33 21.34
C THR A 464 7.88 -29.70 21.01
N PHE A 465 7.78 -28.36 21.03
CA PHE A 465 6.59 -27.66 20.57
C PHE A 465 6.36 -27.91 19.06
N PRO A 466 5.12 -27.83 18.58
CA PRO A 466 4.81 -28.01 17.16
C PRO A 466 5.24 -26.78 16.34
N LEU A 467 6.08 -27.00 15.34
CA LEU A 467 6.44 -25.99 14.33
C LEU A 467 6.05 -26.51 12.94
N HIS A 468 5.38 -25.67 12.15
CA HIS A 468 4.98 -25.99 10.78
C HIS A 468 5.72 -25.11 9.77
N VAL A 469 6.67 -25.67 9.02
CA VAL A 469 7.50 -24.92 8.06
C VAL A 469 7.13 -25.27 6.63
N GLU A 470 6.87 -24.25 5.81
CA GLU A 470 6.68 -24.39 4.37
C GLU A 470 7.64 -23.45 3.64
N VAL A 471 8.55 -23.99 2.83
CA VAL A 471 9.51 -23.23 2.01
C VAL A 471 9.24 -23.50 0.54
N SER A 472 9.23 -22.47 -0.29
CA SER A 472 9.01 -22.63 -1.73
C SER A 472 9.79 -21.62 -2.58
N ASN A 473 10.17 -22.04 -3.79
CA ASN A 473 10.83 -21.18 -4.77
C ASN A 473 12.08 -20.48 -4.21
N CYS A 474 12.94 -21.19 -3.50
CA CYS A 474 14.14 -20.61 -2.91
C CYS A 474 15.42 -21.07 -3.60
N ASP A 475 16.46 -20.26 -3.50
CA ASP A 475 17.84 -20.64 -3.80
C ASP A 475 18.64 -20.68 -2.50
N ILE A 476 19.01 -21.89 -2.06
CA ILE A 476 19.74 -22.11 -0.80
C ILE A 476 21.08 -22.74 -1.13
N SER A 477 22.16 -22.04 -0.82
CA SER A 477 23.51 -22.44 -1.22
C SER A 477 24.54 -22.36 -0.10
N ASN A 478 25.51 -23.28 -0.14
CA ASN A 478 26.67 -23.31 0.75
C ASN A 478 26.29 -23.37 2.24
N MET A 479 25.47 -24.35 2.61
CA MET A 479 25.11 -24.57 4.01
C MET A 479 26.24 -25.31 4.75
N GLY A 480 26.52 -24.92 6.00
CA GLY A 480 27.50 -25.59 6.86
C GLY A 480 27.02 -26.94 7.39
N GLU A 481 25.71 -27.12 7.53
CA GLU A 481 25.09 -28.33 8.05
C GLU A 481 23.93 -28.82 7.20
N GLY A 482 22.88 -28.00 7.03
CA GLY A 482 21.64 -28.47 6.40
C GLY A 482 20.54 -27.41 6.28
N VAL A 483 19.40 -27.80 5.74
CA VAL A 483 18.26 -26.89 5.53
C VAL A 483 17.42 -26.78 6.81
N PHE A 484 16.79 -27.86 7.26
CA PHE A 484 15.91 -27.85 8.44
C PHE A 484 16.46 -28.71 9.56
N ARG A 485 16.53 -28.17 10.79
CA ARG A 485 16.87 -28.93 11.99
C ARG A 485 15.83 -28.79 13.10
N SER A 486 15.35 -29.92 13.62
CA SER A 486 14.45 -29.99 14.77
C SER A 486 14.73 -31.21 15.64
N ASP A 487 14.39 -31.13 16.93
CA ASP A 487 14.37 -32.25 17.87
C ASP A 487 12.95 -32.69 18.23
N SER A 488 11.93 -32.09 17.58
CA SER A 488 10.52 -32.25 17.90
C SER A 488 9.84 -33.30 17.01
N PRO A 489 9.32 -34.41 17.57
CA PRO A 489 8.53 -35.37 16.79
C PRO A 489 7.15 -34.82 16.39
N ASN A 490 6.81 -33.59 16.79
CA ASN A 490 5.52 -32.95 16.50
C ASN A 490 5.60 -31.94 15.34
N SER A 491 6.81 -31.51 14.96
CA SER A 491 7.02 -30.49 13.94
C SER A 491 6.97 -31.06 12.54
N THR A 492 6.55 -30.25 11.57
CA THR A 492 6.55 -30.62 10.15
C THR A 492 7.33 -29.60 9.32
N ALA A 493 8.04 -30.06 8.30
CA ALA A 493 8.68 -29.19 7.32
C ALA A 493 8.43 -29.66 5.89
N ARG A 494 8.37 -28.72 4.96
CA ARG A 494 8.32 -29.01 3.53
C ARG A 494 9.08 -27.95 2.75
N ILE A 495 9.88 -28.39 1.78
CA ILE A 495 10.51 -27.50 0.78
C ILE A 495 10.11 -27.89 -0.64
N THR A 496 9.68 -26.92 -1.45
CA THR A 496 9.26 -27.16 -2.84
C THR A 496 9.91 -26.23 -3.85
N ASN A 497 10.04 -26.68 -5.10
CA ASN A 497 10.41 -25.85 -6.26
C ASN A 497 11.67 -25.00 -6.04
N SER A 498 12.61 -25.52 -5.26
CA SER A 498 13.77 -24.78 -4.78
C SER A 498 15.05 -25.34 -5.35
N ARG A 499 16.05 -24.48 -5.48
CA ARG A 499 17.37 -24.83 -5.92
C ARG A 499 18.30 -24.95 -4.73
N LEU A 500 19.08 -26.02 -4.68
CA LEU A 500 20.00 -26.29 -3.60
C LEU A 500 21.41 -26.48 -4.15
N LYS A 501 22.41 -25.90 -3.49
CA LYS A 501 23.82 -26.11 -3.83
C LYS A 501 24.63 -26.25 -2.57
N ASN A 502 25.37 -27.34 -2.38
CA ASN A 502 26.12 -27.58 -1.14
C ASN A 502 25.25 -27.36 0.12
N ALA A 503 23.98 -27.76 0.08
CA ALA A 503 22.99 -27.38 1.10
C ALA A 503 22.90 -28.38 2.27
N GLY A 504 23.70 -29.45 2.26
CA GLY A 504 23.64 -30.52 3.26
C GLY A 504 22.33 -31.31 3.21
N ASP A 505 21.97 -31.92 4.34
CA ASP A 505 20.72 -32.64 4.47
C ASP A 505 19.54 -31.67 4.58
N ILE A 506 18.43 -31.97 3.89
CA ILE A 506 17.22 -31.14 3.96
C ILE A 506 16.57 -31.26 5.35
N CYS A 507 16.58 -32.46 5.93
CA CYS A 507 15.84 -32.80 7.13
C CYS A 507 16.77 -33.43 8.17
N ILE A 508 17.08 -32.67 9.23
CA ILE A 508 17.98 -33.10 10.30
C ILE A 508 17.20 -33.22 11.61
N GLY A 509 17.44 -34.32 12.32
CA GLY A 509 16.84 -34.62 13.63
C GLY A 509 15.44 -35.21 13.54
N LYS A 510 14.59 -34.92 14.54
CA LYS A 510 13.25 -35.49 14.65
C LYS A 510 12.22 -34.56 14.00
N TRP A 511 11.34 -35.17 13.22
CA TRP A 511 10.21 -34.52 12.58
C TRP A 511 9.01 -35.47 12.58
N LYS A 512 7.81 -34.92 12.72
CA LYS A 512 6.57 -35.65 12.39
C LYS A 512 6.50 -35.98 10.92
N SER A 513 6.90 -35.02 10.07
CA SER A 513 7.02 -35.17 8.63
C SER A 513 7.99 -34.12 8.10
N CYS A 514 8.94 -34.52 7.27
CA CYS A 514 9.83 -33.60 6.57
C CYS A 514 9.96 -34.05 5.13
N THR A 515 9.55 -33.18 4.18
CA THR A 515 9.39 -33.56 2.77
C THR A 515 10.03 -32.55 1.83
N SER A 516 10.42 -33.03 0.65
CA SER A 516 10.92 -32.16 -0.42
C SER A 516 10.35 -32.59 -1.78
N SER A 517 10.08 -31.62 -2.65
CA SER A 517 9.66 -31.89 -4.04
C SER A 517 10.06 -30.77 -4.99
N GLY A 518 10.26 -31.09 -6.28
CA GLY A 518 10.69 -30.08 -7.26
C GLY A 518 12.05 -29.45 -6.94
N ILE A 519 12.95 -30.19 -6.28
CA ILE A 519 14.28 -29.69 -5.93
C ILE A 519 15.23 -29.83 -7.12
N THR A 520 15.94 -28.74 -7.42
CA THR A 520 17.00 -28.73 -8.43
C THR A 520 18.35 -28.52 -7.75
N ASN A 521 19.19 -29.54 -7.72
CA ASN A 521 20.57 -29.40 -7.25
C ASN A 521 21.45 -28.83 -8.36
N TYR A 522 22.38 -27.92 -8.03
CA TYR A 522 23.22 -27.26 -9.05
C TYR A 522 24.63 -26.88 -8.57
#